data_AF-A0A673XMG7-F1
#
_entry.id   AF-A0A673XMG7-F1
#
_cell.length_a   1.000
_cell.length_b   1.000
_cell.length_c   1.000
_cell.angle_alpha   90.00
_cell.angle_beta   90.00
_cell.angle_gamma   90.00
#
_symmetry.space_group_name_H-M   'P 1'
#
loop_
_entity.id
_entity.type
_entity.pdbx_description
1 polymer ?
#
loop_
_entity_poly.entity_id
_entity_poly.type
_entity_poly.pdbx_seq_one_letter_code
_entity_poly.pdbx_strand_id
1 'polypeptide(L)'
;MSIETRMHIMNGKTRSHLISTSQQSGQAGMLFKQLETDWGGAELLFGSVKEHHVTLPNQSEPWDMKQLLVWIRGNMLKERPELFVQGDTVRPGILVLINDADWELMGELEYELQDKDNVVFISTLHGG
;
A
#
# COMPACT_ATOMS: atom_id res chain seq x y z
N MET A 1 13.36 -7.70 -21.26
CA MET A 1 13.72 -9.14 -21.20
C MET A 1 14.97 -9.35 -22.04
N SER A 2 16.14 -9.49 -21.42
CA SER A 2 17.39 -9.81 -22.14
C SER A 2 17.68 -11.30 -22.01
N ILE A 3 18.12 -11.92 -23.10
CA ILE A 3 18.48 -13.34 -23.14
C ILE A 3 19.99 -13.41 -23.31
N GLU A 4 20.69 -13.97 -22.33
CA GLU A 4 22.14 -14.17 -22.43
C GLU A 4 22.48 -15.64 -22.62
N THR A 5 23.48 -15.90 -23.48
CA THR A 5 23.98 -17.25 -23.73
C THR A 5 25.18 -17.50 -22.83
N ARG A 6 25.05 -18.39 -21.83
CA ARG A 6 26.20 -18.88 -21.06
C ARG A 6 26.69 -20.20 -21.63
N MET A 7 28.00 -20.31 -21.85
CA MET A 7 28.66 -21.53 -22.29
C MET A 7 29.25 -22.27 -21.09
N HIS A 8 28.88 -23.55 -20.94
CA HIS A 8 29.49 -24.44 -19.94
C HIS A 8 30.30 -25.51 -20.66
N ILE A 9 31.50 -25.79 -20.13
CA ILE A 9 32.35 -26.88 -20.59
C ILE A 9 32.09 -28.06 -19.66
N MET A 10 31.48 -29.12 -20.19
CA MET A 10 31.35 -30.41 -19.49
C MET A 10 32.02 -31.49 -20.34
N ASN A 11 32.94 -32.24 -19.73
CA ASN A 11 33.66 -33.35 -20.36
C ASN A 11 34.32 -32.99 -21.71
N GLY A 12 34.96 -31.82 -21.79
CA GLY A 12 35.69 -31.38 -22.99
C GLY A 12 34.82 -30.99 -24.19
N LYS A 13 33.48 -30.94 -24.04
CA LYS A 13 32.55 -30.46 -25.08
C LYS A 13 31.81 -29.22 -24.60
N THR A 14 31.84 -28.17 -25.42
CA THR A 14 31.13 -26.91 -25.14
C THR A 14 29.67 -27.02 -25.55
N ARG A 15 28.74 -26.73 -24.63
CA ARG A 15 27.31 -26.60 -24.92
C ARG A 15 26.82 -25.22 -24.47
N SER A 16 26.07 -24.54 -25.34
CA SER A 16 25.33 -23.33 -25.00
C SER A 16 23.94 -23.69 -24.46
N HIS A 17 23.50 -22.99 -23.43
CA HIS A 17 22.11 -22.98 -22.99
C HIS A 17 21.62 -21.53 -22.99
N LEU A 18 20.41 -21.33 -23.52
CA LEU A 18 19.72 -20.05 -23.42
C LEU A 18 19.18 -19.95 -21.98
N ILE A 19 19.74 -19.02 -21.21
CA ILE A 19 19.25 -18.75 -19.86
C ILE A 19 18.44 -17.46 -19.96
N SER A 20 17.14 -17.56 -19.65
CA SER A 20 16.33 -16.37 -19.39
C SER A 20 16.77 -15.81 -18.05
N THR A 21 17.60 -14.77 -18.06
CA THR A 21 17.84 -13.97 -16.87
C THR A 21 16.58 -13.13 -16.66
N SER A 22 15.74 -13.52 -15.69
CA SER A 22 14.75 -12.60 -15.15
C SER A 22 15.52 -11.36 -14.71
N GLN A 23 15.22 -10.22 -15.36
CA GLN A 23 15.69 -8.91 -14.93
C GLN A 23 15.56 -8.85 -13.40
N GLN A 24 16.65 -8.49 -12.73
CA GLN A 24 16.64 -8.06 -11.34
C GLN A 24 15.52 -7.02 -11.20
N SER A 25 14.35 -7.42 -10.71
CA SER A 25 13.42 -6.46 -10.16
C SER A 25 14.07 -6.03 -8.86
N GLY A 26 14.46 -4.75 -8.83
CA GLY A 26 15.14 -4.12 -7.71
C GLY A 26 14.41 -4.41 -6.39
N GLN A 27 15.16 -4.24 -5.31
CA GLN A 27 14.61 -4.15 -3.96
C GLN A 27 13.34 -3.30 -4.02
N ALA A 28 12.17 -3.94 -3.97
CA ALA A 28 10.89 -3.24 -4.03
C ALA A 28 10.78 -2.49 -2.70
N GLY A 29 10.81 -1.17 -2.81
CA GLY A 29 10.90 -0.23 -1.71
C GLY A 29 9.84 -0.51 -0.66
N MET A 30 10.29 -0.45 0.59
CA MET A 30 9.46 -0.49 1.78
C MET A 30 8.42 0.64 1.67
N LEU A 31 7.16 0.30 1.38
CA LEU A 31 6.14 1.30 1.06
C LEU A 31 5.75 2.08 2.31
N PHE A 32 6.36 3.26 2.44
CA PHE A 32 6.13 4.21 3.52
C PHE A 32 4.82 4.94 3.26
N LYS A 33 3.85 4.80 4.16
CA LYS A 33 2.67 5.68 4.20
C LYS A 33 2.75 6.52 5.45
N GLN A 34 2.55 7.82 5.29
CA GLN A 34 2.17 8.70 6.38
C GLN A 34 0.64 8.76 6.40
N LEU A 35 0.06 8.45 7.56
CA LEU A 35 -1.37 8.49 7.81
C LEU A 35 -1.67 9.62 8.78
N GLU A 36 -2.30 10.71 8.33
CA GLU A 36 -2.73 11.82 9.19
C GLU A 36 -4.25 11.78 9.42
N THR A 37 -4.64 11.94 10.69
CA THR A 37 -6.04 11.82 11.13
C THR A 37 -6.41 12.99 12.04
N ASP A 38 -7.29 13.90 11.58
CA ASP A 38 -7.84 14.99 12.40
C ASP A 38 -9.30 14.66 12.74
N TRP A 39 -9.55 14.23 13.98
CA TRP A 39 -10.85 13.77 14.44
C TRP A 39 -11.19 14.41 15.77
N GLY A 40 -12.32 15.12 15.85
CA GLY A 40 -12.94 15.51 17.13
C GLY A 40 -13.49 14.30 17.89
N GLY A 41 -12.62 13.42 18.39
CA GLY A 41 -12.96 12.28 19.26
C GLY A 41 -12.65 10.87 18.73
N ALA A 42 -12.07 10.72 17.52
CA ALA A 42 -11.69 9.40 16.97
C ALA A 42 -10.19 9.12 16.98
N GLU A 43 -9.42 9.95 17.65
CA GLU A 43 -8.01 9.73 17.98
C GLU A 43 -7.81 8.34 18.63
N LEU A 44 -8.82 7.86 19.37
CA LEU A 44 -8.86 6.53 19.99
C LEU A 44 -8.81 5.36 19.00
N LEU A 45 -9.27 5.55 17.75
CA LEU A 45 -9.29 4.49 16.74
C LEU A 45 -7.87 4.00 16.41
N PHE A 46 -6.89 4.90 16.51
CA PHE A 46 -5.49 4.63 16.19
C PHE A 46 -4.55 4.81 17.40
N GLY A 47 -5.10 4.84 18.63
CA GLY A 47 -4.31 4.93 19.86
C GLY A 47 -3.74 6.33 20.15
N SER A 48 -4.44 7.39 19.74
CA SER A 48 -4.10 8.80 19.93
C SER A 48 -2.80 9.24 19.26
N VAL A 49 -2.40 8.54 18.20
CA VAL A 49 -1.27 8.89 17.35
C VAL A 49 -1.81 9.54 16.08
N LYS A 50 -1.33 10.75 15.77
CA LYS A 50 -1.77 11.48 14.57
C LYS A 50 -1.08 11.01 13.30
N GLU A 51 0.09 10.40 13.41
CA GLU A 51 0.94 10.06 12.30
C GLU A 51 1.45 8.63 12.42
N HIS A 52 1.08 7.77 11.47
CA HIS A 52 1.61 6.42 11.41
C HIS A 52 2.50 6.25 10.22
N HIS A 53 3.73 5.79 10.47
CA HIS A 53 4.63 5.32 9.44
C HIS A 53 4.51 3.80 9.37
N VAL A 54 3.91 3.28 8.29
CA VAL A 54 3.71 1.84 8.13
C VAL A 54 4.56 1.28 7.01
N THR A 55 4.95 0.02 7.16
CA THR A 55 5.56 -0.80 6.12
C THR A 55 4.59 -1.92 5.80
N LEU A 56 4.05 -1.92 4.58
CA LEU A 56 3.15 -2.98 4.13
C LEU A 56 3.96 -4.25 3.83
N PRO A 57 3.40 -5.44 4.14
CA PRO A 57 4.08 -6.69 3.86
C PRO A 57 4.21 -6.93 2.34
N ASN A 58 5.30 -7.57 1.93
CA ASN A 58 5.50 -7.97 0.54
C ASN A 58 4.44 -8.99 0.11
N GLN A 59 3.90 -8.80 -1.09
CA GLN A 59 2.99 -9.73 -1.73
C GLN A 59 3.29 -9.82 -3.23
N SER A 60 2.71 -10.79 -3.94
CA SER A 60 3.00 -11.02 -5.36
C SER A 60 2.44 -9.95 -6.28
N GLU A 61 1.32 -9.35 -5.90
CA GLU A 61 0.65 -8.29 -6.64
C GLU A 61 0.92 -6.92 -5.99
N PRO A 62 0.89 -5.82 -6.77
CA PRO A 62 0.94 -4.48 -6.19
C PRO A 62 -0.15 -4.26 -5.15
N TRP A 63 0.13 -3.38 -4.18
CA TRP A 63 -0.88 -2.97 -3.20
C TRP A 63 -1.85 -1.98 -3.82
N ASP A 64 -3.15 -2.15 -3.61
CA ASP A 64 -4.16 -1.14 -3.93
C ASP A 64 -4.76 -0.52 -2.65
N MET A 65 -5.55 0.54 -2.83
CA MET A 65 -6.25 1.20 -1.73
C MET A 65 -7.25 0.27 -1.02
N LYS A 66 -7.92 -0.63 -1.75
CA LYS A 66 -8.85 -1.60 -1.14
C LYS A 66 -8.13 -2.52 -0.15
N GLN A 67 -7.00 -3.08 -0.54
CA GLN A 67 -6.15 -3.93 0.28
C GLN A 67 -5.62 -3.15 1.48
N LEU A 68 -5.20 -1.89 1.28
CA LEU A 68 -4.76 -1.02 2.37
C LEU A 68 -5.86 -0.83 3.43
N LEU A 69 -7.10 -0.56 3.03
CA LEU A 69 -8.22 -0.42 3.98
C LEU A 69 -8.47 -1.70 4.78
N VAL A 70 -8.42 -2.87 4.12
CA VAL A 70 -8.54 -4.18 4.79
C VAL A 70 -7.40 -4.36 5.80
N TRP A 71 -6.19 -3.98 5.43
CA TRP A 71 -5.02 -4.10 6.29
C TRP A 71 -5.08 -3.15 7.49
N ILE A 72 -5.45 -1.88 7.28
CA ILE A 72 -5.66 -0.89 8.35
C ILE A 72 -6.68 -1.43 9.36
N ARG A 73 -7.80 -1.96 8.87
CA ARG A 73 -8.85 -2.54 9.72
C ARG A 73 -8.36 -3.69 10.60
N GLY A 74 -7.50 -4.55 10.06
CA GLY A 74 -6.99 -5.74 10.77
C GLY A 74 -5.82 -5.45 11.71
N ASN A 75 -5.03 -4.41 11.44
CA ASN A 75 -3.73 -4.22 12.10
C ASN A 75 -3.64 -2.92 12.91
N MET A 76 -4.28 -1.85 12.45
CA MET A 76 -4.12 -0.52 13.02
C MET A 76 -5.29 -0.09 13.89
N LEU A 77 -6.53 -0.34 13.45
CA LEU A 77 -7.73 0.05 14.20
C LEU A 77 -7.80 -0.72 15.54
N LYS A 78 -7.88 0.03 16.65
CA LYS A 78 -7.95 -0.53 18.01
C LYS A 78 -9.36 -0.66 18.54
N GLU A 79 -10.20 0.32 18.25
CA GLU A 79 -11.59 0.35 18.70
C GLU A 79 -12.51 0.72 17.54
N ARG A 80 -13.76 0.24 17.59
CA ARG A 80 -14.88 0.66 16.72
C ARG A 80 -14.53 0.86 15.23
N PRO A 81 -14.04 -0.18 14.52
CA PRO A 81 -13.63 -0.08 13.12
C PRO A 81 -14.76 0.41 12.20
N GLU A 82 -16.02 0.20 12.58
CA GLU A 82 -17.19 0.70 11.86
C GLU A 82 -17.29 2.23 11.78
N LEU A 83 -16.54 2.96 12.61
CA LEU A 83 -16.44 4.41 12.53
C LEU A 83 -15.51 4.88 11.41
N PHE A 84 -14.60 4.01 10.95
CA PHE A 84 -13.63 4.31 9.90
C PHE A 84 -14.00 3.66 8.56
N VAL A 85 -14.41 2.39 8.57
CA VAL A 85 -14.74 1.61 7.36
C VAL A 85 -16.18 1.16 7.38
N GLN A 86 -16.85 1.28 6.23
CA GLN A 86 -18.20 0.78 5.99
C GLN A 86 -18.22 -0.11 4.74
N GLY A 87 -18.47 -1.40 4.94
CA GLY A 87 -18.36 -2.40 3.86
C GLY A 87 -16.90 -2.54 3.41
N ASP A 88 -16.66 -2.26 2.13
CA ASP A 88 -15.34 -2.40 1.47
C ASP A 88 -14.61 -1.05 1.31
N THR A 89 -15.18 0.05 1.82
CA THR A 89 -14.66 1.41 1.64
C THR A 89 -14.70 2.21 2.96
N VAL A 90 -14.18 3.44 2.94
CA VAL A 90 -14.24 4.36 4.08
C VAL A 90 -15.69 4.78 4.38
N ARG A 91 -15.98 5.04 5.64
CA ARG A 91 -17.32 5.51 6.04
C ARG A 91 -17.61 6.88 5.39
N PRO A 92 -18.84 7.12 4.90
CA PRO A 92 -19.23 8.43 4.39
C PRO A 92 -18.92 9.55 5.38
N GLY A 93 -18.39 10.67 4.84
CA GLY A 93 -17.90 11.81 5.61
C GLY A 93 -16.42 11.73 5.99
N ILE A 94 -15.70 10.68 5.58
CA ILE A 94 -14.23 10.63 5.58
C ILE A 94 -13.76 10.97 4.16
N LEU A 95 -12.91 12.00 4.04
CA LEU A 95 -12.19 12.32 2.81
C LEU A 95 -10.86 11.59 2.80
N VAL A 96 -10.42 11.13 1.63
CA VAL A 96 -9.15 10.44 1.44
C VAL A 96 -8.32 11.23 0.42
N LEU A 97 -7.10 11.58 0.82
CA LEU A 97 -6.12 12.22 -0.07
C LEU A 97 -4.94 11.28 -0.30
N ILE A 98 -4.49 11.21 -1.54
CA ILE A 98 -3.27 10.50 -1.95
C ILE A 98 -2.31 11.54 -2.51
N ASN A 99 -1.19 11.78 -1.85
CA ASN A 99 -0.22 12.82 -2.20
C ASN A 99 -0.88 14.20 -2.39
N ASP A 100 -1.71 14.59 -1.42
CA ASP A 100 -2.48 15.85 -1.39
C ASP A 100 -3.53 16.00 -2.51
N ALA A 101 -3.78 14.95 -3.30
CA ALA A 101 -4.83 14.91 -4.32
C ALA A 101 -6.03 14.08 -3.86
N ASP A 102 -7.23 14.49 -4.27
CA ASP A 102 -8.47 13.75 -3.99
C ASP A 102 -8.42 12.36 -4.66
N TRP A 103 -8.64 11.31 -3.87
CA TRP A 103 -8.57 9.93 -4.34
C TRP A 103 -9.60 9.61 -5.44
N GLU A 104 -10.71 10.35 -5.52
CA GLU A 104 -11.74 10.18 -6.57
C GLU A 104 -11.13 10.42 -7.96
N LEU A 105 -10.14 11.31 -8.05
CA LEU A 105 -9.40 11.59 -9.28
C LEU A 105 -8.28 10.57 -9.55
N MET A 106 -7.93 9.76 -8.55
CA MET A 106 -6.82 8.80 -8.60
C MET A 106 -7.27 7.35 -8.83
N GLY A 107 -8.58 7.10 -8.89
CA GLY A 107 -9.15 5.75 -9.07
C GLY A 107 -9.62 5.08 -7.77
N GLU A 108 -9.73 5.84 -6.68
CA GLU A 108 -10.29 5.40 -5.39
C GLU A 108 -9.69 4.08 -4.90
N LEU A 109 -10.50 3.03 -4.79
CA LEU A 109 -10.13 1.70 -4.31
C LEU A 109 -9.15 0.97 -5.23
N GLU A 110 -9.12 1.33 -6.51
CA GLU A 110 -8.29 0.69 -7.55
C GLU A 110 -6.91 1.36 -7.71
N TYR A 111 -6.66 2.47 -7.00
CA TYR A 111 -5.36 3.12 -7.06
C TYR A 111 -4.26 2.20 -6.54
N GLU A 112 -3.28 1.91 -7.41
CA GLU A 112 -2.09 1.13 -7.08
C GLU A 112 -1.10 2.00 -6.29
N LEU A 113 -0.91 1.65 -5.02
CA LEU A 113 -0.02 2.32 -4.09
C LEU A 113 1.44 2.23 -4.55
N GLN A 114 2.11 3.37 -4.53
CA GLN A 114 3.52 3.50 -4.86
C GLN A 114 4.38 3.68 -3.61
N ASP A 115 5.67 3.42 -3.74
CA ASP A 115 6.63 3.67 -2.67
C ASP A 115 6.56 5.14 -2.24
N LYS A 116 6.43 5.37 -0.93
CA LYS A 116 6.39 6.70 -0.29
C LYS A 116 5.14 7.56 -0.53
N ASP A 117 4.02 7.04 -1.05
CA ASP A 117 2.83 7.93 -1.08
C ASP A 117 2.43 8.36 0.34
N ASN A 118 1.93 9.57 0.44
CA ASN A 118 1.21 10.03 1.62
C ASN A 118 -0.28 9.73 1.46
N VAL A 119 -0.92 9.09 2.45
CA VAL A 119 -2.36 8.78 2.41
C VAL A 119 -3.02 9.36 3.65
N VAL A 120 -3.82 10.41 3.46
CA VAL A 120 -4.44 11.17 4.56
C VAL A 120 -5.93 10.85 4.62
N PHE A 121 -6.46 10.65 5.83
CA PHE A 121 -7.89 10.41 6.06
C PHE A 121 -8.45 11.50 6.97
N ILE A 122 -9.34 12.32 6.43
CA ILE A 122 -9.91 13.48 7.11
C ILE A 122 -11.38 13.20 7.42
N SER A 123 -11.75 13.08 8.70
CA SER A 123 -13.17 13.01 9.06
C SER A 123 -13.78 14.39 9.09
N THR A 124 -14.66 14.66 8.14
CA THR A 124 -15.49 15.88 8.13
C THR A 124 -16.73 15.77 9.01
N LEU A 125 -17.03 14.57 9.52
CA LEU A 125 -18.13 14.34 10.44
C LEU A 125 -17.69 14.62 11.88
N HIS A 126 -17.92 15.87 12.31
CA HIS A 126 -17.93 16.24 13.71
C HIS A 126 -19.34 15.97 14.27
N GLY A 127 -19.43 15.23 15.38
CA GLY A 127 -20.69 15.12 16.11
C GLY A 127 -21.12 16.50 16.60
N GLY A 128 -22.36 16.88 16.29
CA GLY A 128 -23.07 17.92 17.04
C GLY A 128 -23.41 17.46 18.45
#